data_AF-A0AAE1CTV3-F1
#
_entry.id   AF-A0AAE1CTV3-F1
#
_cell.length_a   1.000
_cell.length_b   1.000
_cell.length_c   1.000
_cell.angle_alpha   90.00
_cell.angle_beta   90.00
_cell.angle_gamma   90.00
#
_symmetry.space_group_name_H-M   'P 1'
#
loop_
_entity.id
_entity.type
_entity.pdbx_description
1 polymer ?
#
loop_
_entity_poly.entity_id
_entity_poly.type
_entity_poly.pdbx_seq_one_letter_code
_entity_poly.pdbx_strand_id
1 'polypeptide(L)'
;MSKRTNYSNEADDACPLTCLVVGAGNRGSKYSVYATLFPSQMKVVGVAEPNQTRRDNLCKKVGTIGKEYMFSDWREAAEKKKFADFVIITTTDQHHRDPAVAFARQGYDILLEKPMAVTLEDCKEIVKVCKECNVTLAVCHVLRYTPWVTMIKDVIDSGRIGDVVNIRLTEPVGFWHFAHSYVRGNWRNTASSTSSLMAKSCHDLDLINYWMSPKRCTSVASFGNLTHFTKENKVGFWHFAHSFVRGNWRREDSSTFSLMSKSCHDVDLIAYWMSPKVCVSVSSFGKLSHFTKSNKPAQATSRCLDCPVEHECPYSAKKIYIDAYKSGNTGWPVKVITDIVDLENITEALRTGPYGKCVYDTDNDVVSHQVVNFQFDDGATANFSMVAFTKRLCAREVKVYGTKGEIVYEDGWDRMQICDFRTENTEYWPIQREFPSEMAGHGGADFQLVKTFIESLKSETKQMATGPEDTLRSHLLVFAAEKARLEKKVVNIEADGSFY
;
A
#
# COMPACT_ATOMS: atom_id res chain seq x y z
N MET A 1 4.37 -30.88 -16.44
CA MET A 1 3.73 -30.16 -17.58
C MET A 1 2.86 -29.05 -17.01
N SER A 2 2.98 -27.81 -17.50
CA SER A 2 2.16 -26.70 -16.99
C SER A 2 0.82 -26.64 -17.74
N LYS A 3 -0.29 -26.53 -17.01
CA LYS A 3 -1.57 -26.13 -17.60
C LYS A 3 -1.53 -24.62 -17.81
N ARG A 4 -1.39 -24.16 -19.05
CA ARG A 4 -1.77 -22.79 -19.41
C ARG A 4 -3.28 -22.67 -19.22
N THR A 5 -3.73 -21.85 -18.28
CA THR A 5 -5.10 -21.33 -18.30
C THR A 5 -5.23 -20.42 -19.52
N ASN A 6 -6.22 -20.70 -20.37
CA ASN A 6 -6.52 -19.85 -21.51
C ASN A 6 -7.32 -18.64 -21.02
N TYR A 7 -6.62 -17.56 -20.69
CA TYR A 7 -7.24 -16.24 -20.66
C TYR A 7 -7.72 -15.94 -22.08
N SER A 8 -8.99 -15.55 -22.22
CA SER A 8 -9.62 -15.34 -23.53
C SER A 8 -9.01 -14.12 -24.22
N ASN A 9 -8.09 -14.37 -25.15
CA ASN A 9 -7.72 -13.42 -26.20
C ASN A 9 -8.85 -13.34 -27.24
N GLU A 10 -10.05 -12.97 -26.80
CA GLU A 10 -11.07 -12.47 -27.70
C GLU A 10 -10.56 -11.14 -28.28
N ALA A 11 -10.43 -11.10 -29.60
CA ALA A 11 -9.91 -9.98 -30.33
C ALA A 11 -10.99 -8.90 -30.43
N ASP A 12 -11.15 -8.14 -29.35
CA ASP A 12 -11.81 -6.84 -29.37
C ASP A 12 -11.10 -5.95 -30.41
N ASP A 13 -11.80 -5.60 -31.49
CA ASP A 13 -11.25 -4.85 -32.66
C ASP A 13 -10.78 -3.42 -32.32
N ALA A 14 -10.97 -2.99 -31.07
CA ALA A 14 -10.46 -1.73 -30.55
C ALA A 14 -8.92 -1.71 -30.46
N CYS A 15 -8.31 -0.59 -30.88
CA CYS A 15 -6.89 -0.34 -30.73
C CYS A 15 -6.44 -0.46 -29.24
N PRO A 16 -5.29 -1.08 -28.92
CA PRO A 16 -4.79 -1.16 -27.54
C PRO A 16 -4.54 0.22 -26.94
N LEU A 17 -5.00 0.44 -25.70
CA LEU A 17 -4.76 1.67 -24.98
C LEU A 17 -3.27 1.86 -24.73
N THR A 18 -2.76 3.01 -25.13
CA THR A 18 -1.34 3.35 -25.04
C THR A 18 -1.02 4.05 -23.72
N CYS A 19 0.16 3.78 -23.15
CA CYS A 19 0.56 4.41 -21.89
C CYS A 19 2.02 4.89 -21.83
N LEU A 20 2.20 5.98 -21.07
CA LEU A 20 3.48 6.45 -20.55
C LEU A 20 3.69 5.87 -19.14
N VAL A 21 4.89 5.37 -18.84
CA VAL A 21 5.26 4.89 -17.50
C VAL A 21 6.22 5.88 -16.83
N VAL A 22 5.77 6.54 -15.77
CA VAL A 22 6.54 7.50 -14.97
C VAL A 22 7.03 6.80 -13.70
N GLY A 23 8.34 6.54 -13.62
CA GLY A 23 8.95 5.63 -12.66
C GLY A 23 8.87 4.17 -13.14
N ALA A 24 10.02 3.57 -13.47
CA ALA A 24 10.15 2.21 -14.00
C ALA A 24 10.71 1.22 -12.96
N GLY A 25 10.76 1.63 -11.70
CA GLY A 25 11.02 0.77 -10.53
C GLY A 25 10.00 -0.38 -10.39
N ASN A 26 10.05 -1.09 -9.25
CA ASN A 26 9.36 -2.39 -9.09
C ASN A 26 7.88 -2.40 -9.50
N ARG A 27 7.11 -1.34 -9.18
CA ARG A 27 5.66 -1.27 -9.46
C ARG A 27 5.33 -0.96 -10.92
N GLY A 28 5.94 0.05 -11.53
CA GLY A 28 5.80 0.30 -12.98
C GLY A 28 6.24 -0.93 -13.80
N SER A 29 7.40 -1.50 -13.44
CA SER A 29 7.86 -2.79 -13.97
C SER A 29 6.90 -3.97 -13.75
N LYS A 30 5.95 -3.90 -12.81
CA LYS A 30 4.96 -4.95 -12.54
C LYS A 30 3.65 -4.71 -13.29
N TYR A 31 3.13 -3.48 -13.32
CA TYR A 31 1.93 -3.15 -14.09
C TYR A 31 2.16 -3.28 -15.59
N SER A 32 3.33 -2.87 -16.10
CA SER A 32 3.68 -3.03 -17.52
C SER A 32 3.83 -4.49 -17.99
N VAL A 33 3.76 -5.49 -17.09
CA VAL A 33 3.62 -6.89 -17.49
C VAL A 33 2.27 -7.12 -18.19
N TYR A 34 1.22 -6.35 -17.87
CA TYR A 34 -0.08 -6.46 -18.52
C TYR A 34 0.01 -6.29 -20.03
N ALA A 35 0.75 -5.27 -20.50
CA ALA A 35 1.01 -5.05 -21.93
C ALA A 35 1.79 -6.19 -22.63
N THR A 36 2.49 -7.04 -21.87
CA THR A 36 3.20 -8.22 -22.43
C THR A 36 2.30 -9.46 -22.53
N LEU A 37 1.22 -9.50 -21.74
CA LEU A 37 0.27 -10.61 -21.69
C LEU A 37 -0.97 -10.33 -22.57
N PHE A 38 -1.40 -9.07 -22.62
CA PHE A 38 -2.59 -8.58 -23.32
C PHE A 38 -2.25 -7.42 -24.28
N PRO A 39 -1.36 -7.62 -25.27
CA PRO A 39 -0.87 -6.55 -26.16
C PRO A 39 -1.96 -5.98 -27.10
N SER A 40 -3.10 -6.64 -27.25
CA SER A 40 -4.30 -6.12 -27.91
C SER A 40 -5.11 -5.15 -27.05
N GLN A 41 -4.89 -5.14 -25.73
CA GLN A 41 -5.62 -4.28 -24.79
C GLN A 41 -4.79 -3.09 -24.31
N MET A 42 -3.47 -3.28 -24.12
CA MET A 42 -2.58 -2.28 -23.53
C MET A 42 -1.19 -2.30 -24.20
N LYS A 43 -0.62 -1.12 -24.46
CA LYS A 43 0.75 -0.96 -24.97
C LYS A 43 1.52 0.12 -24.22
N VAL A 44 2.75 -0.17 -23.79
CA VAL A 44 3.66 0.87 -23.29
C VAL A 44 4.32 1.56 -24.48
N VAL A 45 4.19 2.88 -24.58
CA VAL A 45 4.72 3.69 -25.69
C VAL A 45 5.74 4.74 -25.26
N GLY A 46 5.90 4.97 -23.95
CA GLY A 46 6.94 5.85 -23.40
C GLY A 46 7.34 5.47 -21.97
N VAL A 47 8.52 5.90 -21.56
CA VAL A 47 9.02 5.73 -20.18
C VAL A 47 9.78 6.97 -19.72
N ALA A 48 9.51 7.42 -18.49
CA ALA A 48 10.28 8.45 -17.80
C ALA A 48 10.78 7.90 -16.46
N GLU A 49 12.09 7.75 -16.31
CA GLU A 49 12.75 7.21 -15.11
C GLU A 49 14.21 7.66 -15.12
N PRO A 50 14.78 8.24 -14.05
CA PRO A 50 16.14 8.77 -14.07
C PRO A 50 17.23 7.69 -14.26
N ASN A 51 17.00 6.47 -13.79
CA ASN A 51 17.95 5.36 -13.91
C ASN A 51 17.90 4.70 -15.30
N GLN A 52 18.96 4.85 -16.10
CA GLN A 52 19.08 4.26 -17.45
C GLN A 52 18.85 2.74 -17.44
N THR A 53 19.43 2.00 -16.50
CA THR A 53 19.27 0.54 -16.41
C THR A 53 17.81 0.14 -16.22
N ARG A 54 17.01 0.93 -15.50
CA ARG A 54 15.56 0.72 -15.37
C ARG A 54 14.79 1.09 -16.63
N ARG A 55 15.13 2.19 -17.33
CA ARG A 55 14.57 2.52 -18.65
C ARG A 55 14.78 1.37 -19.64
N ASP A 56 16.02 0.86 -19.72
CA ASP A 56 16.40 -0.24 -20.59
C ASP A 56 15.71 -1.54 -20.23
N ASN A 57 15.63 -1.86 -18.93
CA ASN A 57 14.97 -3.08 -18.45
C ASN A 57 13.44 -3.04 -18.66
N LEU A 58 12.81 -1.86 -18.65
CA LEU A 58 11.40 -1.74 -19.02
C LEU A 58 11.21 -1.90 -20.53
N CYS A 59 11.99 -1.19 -21.35
CA CYS A 59 11.96 -1.30 -22.81
C CYS A 59 12.19 -2.75 -23.28
N LYS A 60 13.22 -3.44 -22.76
CA LYS A 60 13.49 -4.87 -23.03
C LYS A 60 12.35 -5.81 -22.62
N LYS A 61 11.50 -5.42 -21.66
CA LYS A 61 10.35 -6.22 -21.22
C LYS A 61 9.12 -5.99 -22.11
N VAL A 62 8.81 -4.74 -22.44
CA VAL A 62 7.55 -4.34 -23.09
C VAL A 62 7.63 -4.30 -24.61
N GLY A 63 8.83 -4.42 -25.17
CA GLY A 63 9.11 -4.20 -26.58
C GLY A 63 9.59 -2.77 -26.86
N THR A 64 9.94 -2.50 -28.12
CA THR A 64 10.61 -1.26 -28.53
C THR A 64 9.79 -0.01 -28.22
N ILE A 65 10.21 0.74 -27.21
CA ILE A 65 9.84 2.14 -27.00
C ILE A 65 10.72 2.99 -27.93
N GLY A 66 10.14 4.00 -28.59
CA GLY A 66 10.92 4.96 -29.42
C GLY A 66 11.90 5.76 -28.56
N LYS A 67 13.11 6.04 -29.06
CA LYS A 67 14.15 6.75 -28.28
C LYS A 67 13.69 8.15 -27.87
N GLU A 68 12.90 8.78 -28.72
CA GLU A 68 12.23 10.06 -28.53
C GLU A 68 11.11 10.05 -27.47
N TYR A 69 10.76 8.86 -26.96
CA TYR A 69 9.83 8.62 -25.84
C TYR A 69 10.49 7.93 -24.62
N MET A 70 11.83 7.91 -24.55
CA MET A 70 12.62 7.43 -23.40
C MET A 70 13.27 8.62 -22.67
N PHE A 71 12.68 9.05 -21.57
CA PHE A 71 12.99 10.30 -20.87
C PHE A 71 13.75 10.10 -19.56
N SER A 72 14.64 11.04 -19.21
CA SER A 72 15.40 10.98 -17.95
C SER A 72 14.65 11.64 -16.78
N ASP A 73 13.97 12.75 -17.02
CA ASP A 73 12.95 13.36 -16.16
C ASP A 73 11.57 13.21 -16.80
N TRP A 74 10.51 13.04 -15.99
CA TRP A 74 9.13 13.07 -16.48
C TRP A 74 8.75 14.45 -17.04
N ARG A 75 9.47 15.51 -16.66
CA ARG A 75 9.31 16.86 -17.21
C ARG A 75 9.58 16.89 -18.73
N GLU A 76 10.60 16.18 -19.21
CA GLU A 76 10.88 16.03 -20.66
C GLU A 76 9.72 15.37 -21.42
N ALA A 77 9.00 14.44 -20.76
CA ALA A 77 7.82 13.80 -21.31
C ALA A 77 6.60 14.75 -21.31
N ALA A 78 6.48 15.59 -20.28
CA ALA A 78 5.43 16.62 -20.15
C ALA A 78 5.65 17.83 -21.09
N GLU A 79 6.85 18.03 -21.65
CA GLU A 79 7.09 19.01 -22.73
C GLU A 79 6.55 18.53 -24.10
N LYS A 80 6.22 17.25 -24.25
CA LYS A 80 5.59 16.72 -25.47
C LYS A 80 4.09 17.03 -25.48
N LYS A 81 3.52 17.17 -26.68
CA LYS A 81 2.07 17.02 -26.87
C LYS A 81 1.65 15.60 -26.48
N LYS A 82 0.46 15.42 -25.86
CA LYS A 82 -0.10 14.11 -25.47
C LYS A 82 0.14 13.05 -26.56
N PHE A 83 0.87 12.00 -26.19
CA PHE A 83 1.33 10.93 -27.10
C PHE A 83 0.99 9.52 -26.63
N ALA A 84 0.31 9.39 -25.48
CA ALA A 84 -0.27 8.14 -25.00
C ALA A 84 -1.63 8.43 -24.37
N ASP A 85 -2.53 7.45 -24.31
CA ASP A 85 -3.90 7.64 -23.80
C ASP A 85 -3.92 7.93 -22.29
N PHE A 86 -3.12 7.17 -21.53
CA PHE A 86 -3.03 7.27 -20.07
C PHE A 86 -1.58 7.25 -19.56
N VAL A 87 -1.38 7.60 -18.29
CA VAL A 87 -0.08 7.54 -17.61
C VAL A 87 -0.14 6.64 -16.38
N ILE A 88 0.85 5.77 -16.23
CA ILE A 88 1.08 5.00 -15.00
C ILE A 88 2.17 5.71 -14.19
N ILE A 89 1.81 6.27 -13.05
CA ILE A 89 2.73 7.01 -12.18
C ILE A 89 3.13 6.10 -11.02
N THR A 90 4.37 5.59 -11.03
CA THR A 90 4.99 4.77 -9.99
C THR A 90 6.34 5.33 -9.52
N THR A 91 6.41 6.66 -9.42
CA THR A 91 7.47 7.35 -8.68
C THR A 91 7.40 7.02 -7.18
N THR A 92 8.21 7.69 -6.35
CA THR A 92 7.98 7.68 -4.90
C THR A 92 6.82 8.61 -4.57
N ASP A 93 5.97 8.22 -3.62
CA ASP A 93 4.93 9.03 -2.96
C ASP A 93 5.13 10.56 -2.98
N GLN A 94 6.26 11.09 -2.51
CA GLN A 94 6.51 12.55 -2.51
C GLN A 94 6.61 13.22 -3.90
N HIS A 95 6.69 12.44 -4.97
CA HIS A 95 6.80 12.88 -6.36
C HIS A 95 5.59 12.45 -7.21
N HIS A 96 4.43 12.24 -6.58
CA HIS A 96 3.20 11.85 -7.28
C HIS A 96 2.40 13.08 -7.77
N ARG A 97 2.28 14.12 -6.95
CA ARG A 97 1.49 15.32 -7.23
C ARG A 97 1.89 16.05 -8.50
N ASP A 98 3.17 16.43 -8.64
CA ASP A 98 3.64 17.18 -9.80
C ASP A 98 3.36 16.49 -11.15
N PRO A 99 3.76 15.21 -11.40
CA PRO A 99 3.43 14.55 -12.65
C PRO A 99 1.92 14.30 -12.79
N ALA A 100 1.18 13.95 -11.73
CA ALA A 100 -0.26 13.74 -11.83
C ALA A 100 -0.99 15.01 -12.28
N VAL A 101 -0.69 16.15 -11.67
CA VAL A 101 -1.23 17.47 -12.06
C VAL A 101 -0.79 17.87 -13.47
N ALA A 102 0.46 17.59 -13.87
CA ALA A 102 0.97 17.94 -15.20
C ALA A 102 0.31 17.11 -16.31
N PHE A 103 0.20 15.79 -16.15
CA PHE A 103 -0.40 14.91 -17.17
C PHE A 103 -1.93 14.99 -17.20
N ALA A 104 -2.60 15.22 -16.06
CA ALA A 104 -4.03 15.53 -16.02
C ALA A 104 -4.37 16.79 -16.86
N ARG A 105 -3.57 17.86 -16.72
CA ARG A 105 -3.71 19.09 -17.52
C ARG A 105 -3.45 18.91 -19.02
N GLN A 106 -2.86 17.80 -19.42
CA GLN A 106 -2.70 17.40 -20.83
C GLN A 106 -3.76 16.41 -21.31
N GLY A 107 -4.73 16.07 -20.45
CA GLY A 107 -5.83 15.15 -20.76
C GLY A 107 -5.44 13.68 -20.73
N TYR A 108 -4.37 13.27 -20.04
CA TYR A 108 -4.07 11.86 -19.79
C TYR A 108 -4.98 11.32 -18.67
N ASP A 109 -5.62 10.17 -18.89
CA ASP A 109 -6.15 9.36 -17.79
C ASP A 109 -4.98 8.83 -16.93
N ILE A 110 -5.18 8.57 -15.63
CA ILE A 110 -4.10 8.33 -14.66
C ILE A 110 -4.33 7.05 -13.84
N LEU A 111 -3.34 6.16 -13.86
CA LEU A 111 -3.19 5.06 -12.90
C LEU A 111 -2.04 5.40 -11.94
N LEU A 112 -2.37 5.83 -10.73
CA LEU A 112 -1.44 6.38 -9.75
C LEU A 112 -1.10 5.35 -8.67
N GLU A 113 0.19 5.06 -8.46
CA GLU A 113 0.60 4.20 -7.35
C GLU A 113 0.06 4.73 -6.03
N LYS A 114 -0.17 3.79 -5.11
CA LYS A 114 -0.69 4.11 -3.80
C LYS A 114 0.52 4.53 -2.93
N PRO A 115 0.55 5.76 -2.41
CA PRO A 115 -0.56 6.70 -2.18
C PRO A 115 -0.71 7.78 -3.24
N MET A 116 -1.83 8.51 -3.23
CA MET A 116 -2.00 9.63 -4.14
C MET A 116 -0.95 10.74 -3.95
N ALA A 117 -0.62 11.13 -2.72
CA ALA A 117 0.44 12.13 -2.45
C ALA A 117 0.99 12.05 -1.01
N VAL A 118 1.71 13.10 -0.59
CA VAL A 118 2.29 13.27 0.76
C VAL A 118 1.71 14.46 1.54
N THR A 119 0.75 15.21 0.99
CA THR A 119 -0.11 16.17 1.73
C THR A 119 -1.59 15.98 1.39
N LEU A 120 -2.50 16.22 2.34
CA LEU A 120 -3.95 16.33 2.09
C LEU A 120 -4.24 17.42 1.05
N GLU A 121 -3.45 18.49 1.07
CA GLU A 121 -3.51 19.60 0.14
C GLU A 121 -3.14 19.14 -1.28
N ASP A 122 -2.08 18.35 -1.43
CA ASP A 122 -1.71 17.69 -2.69
C ASP A 122 -2.78 16.70 -3.16
N CYS A 123 -3.37 15.90 -2.26
CA CYS A 123 -4.41 14.94 -2.62
C CYS A 123 -5.69 15.65 -3.09
N LYS A 124 -6.10 16.71 -2.39
CA LYS A 124 -7.15 17.63 -2.83
C LYS A 124 -6.81 18.25 -4.18
N GLU A 125 -5.57 18.67 -4.42
CA GLU A 125 -5.15 19.25 -5.71
C GLU A 125 -5.18 18.22 -6.85
N ILE A 126 -4.67 17.00 -6.65
CA ILE A 126 -4.68 15.93 -7.66
C ILE A 126 -6.13 15.59 -8.04
N VAL A 127 -7.02 15.34 -7.06
CA VAL A 127 -8.44 15.05 -7.34
C VAL A 127 -9.12 16.23 -8.01
N LYS A 128 -8.88 17.46 -7.52
CA LYS A 128 -9.42 18.69 -8.11
C LYS A 128 -9.01 18.81 -9.58
N VAL A 129 -7.71 18.71 -9.89
CA VAL A 129 -7.19 18.88 -11.25
C VAL A 129 -7.66 17.74 -12.17
N CYS A 130 -7.72 16.49 -11.69
CA CYS A 130 -8.26 15.39 -12.50
C CYS A 130 -9.73 15.63 -12.88
N LYS A 131 -10.53 16.17 -11.95
CA LYS A 131 -11.93 16.55 -12.20
C LYS A 131 -12.06 17.78 -13.11
N GLU A 132 -11.26 18.83 -12.89
CA GLU A 132 -11.24 20.04 -13.72
C GLU A 132 -10.83 19.74 -15.18
N CYS A 133 -9.97 18.73 -15.38
CA CYS A 133 -9.53 18.27 -16.69
C CYS A 133 -10.37 17.12 -17.28
N ASN A 134 -11.40 16.65 -16.56
CA ASN A 134 -12.26 15.52 -16.94
C ASN A 134 -11.48 14.25 -17.34
N VAL A 135 -10.47 13.89 -16.52
CA VAL A 135 -9.67 12.67 -16.69
C VAL A 135 -9.94 11.66 -15.56
N THR A 136 -9.87 10.38 -15.91
CA THR A 136 -10.02 9.28 -14.95
C THR A 136 -8.80 9.25 -14.04
N LEU A 137 -9.02 9.22 -12.73
CA LEU A 137 -7.99 8.90 -11.75
C LEU A 137 -8.35 7.57 -11.09
N ALA A 138 -7.48 6.59 -11.22
CA ALA A 138 -7.51 5.37 -10.44
C ALA A 138 -6.25 5.29 -9.58
N VAL A 139 -6.41 5.12 -8.26
CA VAL A 139 -5.27 4.96 -7.34
C VAL A 139 -5.15 3.47 -6.94
N CYS A 140 -3.91 2.96 -6.84
CA CYS A 140 -3.64 1.52 -6.88
C CYS A 140 -3.98 0.70 -5.61
N HIS A 141 -5.19 0.79 -5.06
CA HIS A 141 -5.65 -0.01 -3.91
C HIS A 141 -6.06 -1.40 -4.35
N VAL A 142 -5.02 -2.15 -4.74
CA VAL A 142 -5.09 -3.48 -5.31
C VAL A 142 -6.00 -4.42 -4.51
N LEU A 143 -6.03 -4.40 -3.17
CA LEU A 143 -6.80 -5.41 -2.44
C LEU A 143 -8.32 -5.31 -2.59
N ARG A 144 -8.91 -4.17 -2.99
CA ARG A 144 -10.30 -4.13 -3.47
C ARG A 144 -10.59 -5.16 -4.57
N TYR A 145 -9.56 -5.57 -5.30
CA TYR A 145 -9.60 -6.46 -6.45
C TYR A 145 -9.05 -7.87 -6.14
N THR A 146 -8.87 -8.27 -4.86
CA THR A 146 -8.68 -9.70 -4.55
C THR A 146 -10.02 -10.44 -4.50
N PRO A 147 -10.12 -11.67 -5.02
CA PRO A 147 -11.37 -12.42 -5.04
C PRO A 147 -11.98 -12.68 -3.66
N TRP A 148 -11.14 -12.84 -2.62
CA TRP A 148 -11.66 -13.03 -1.25
C TRP A 148 -12.27 -11.75 -0.68
N VAL A 149 -11.80 -10.56 -1.09
CA VAL A 149 -12.34 -9.28 -0.65
C VAL A 149 -13.71 -9.04 -1.25
N THR A 150 -13.85 -9.24 -2.57
CA THR A 150 -15.13 -9.06 -3.28
C THR A 150 -16.16 -10.05 -2.74
N MET A 151 -15.81 -11.32 -2.57
CA MET A 151 -16.72 -12.33 -2.00
C MET A 151 -17.24 -11.96 -0.60
N ILE A 152 -16.44 -11.35 0.28
CA ILE A 152 -16.93 -10.91 1.60
C ILE A 152 -17.94 -9.75 1.44
N LYS A 153 -17.76 -8.85 0.47
CA LYS A 153 -18.74 -7.80 0.12
C LYS A 153 -20.03 -8.41 -0.43
N ASP A 154 -19.95 -9.39 -1.32
CA ASP A 154 -21.13 -10.04 -1.91
C ASP A 154 -22.03 -10.70 -0.83
N VAL A 155 -21.42 -11.28 0.20
CA VAL A 155 -22.12 -11.87 1.37
C VAL A 155 -22.78 -10.80 2.26
N ILE A 156 -22.23 -9.59 2.29
CA ILE A 156 -22.74 -8.45 3.06
C ILE A 156 -23.86 -7.74 2.30
N ASP A 157 -23.66 -7.46 1.01
CA ASP A 157 -24.61 -6.75 0.16
C ASP A 157 -25.87 -7.58 -0.13
N SER A 158 -25.74 -8.91 -0.16
CA SER A 158 -26.89 -9.83 -0.16
C SER A 158 -27.65 -9.86 1.17
N GLY A 159 -27.19 -9.13 2.19
CA GLY A 159 -27.81 -9.04 3.52
C GLY A 159 -27.75 -10.35 4.32
N ARG A 160 -26.89 -11.31 3.93
CA ARG A 160 -26.88 -12.68 4.48
C ARG A 160 -26.61 -12.67 5.98
N ILE A 161 -25.59 -11.92 6.41
CA ILE A 161 -25.27 -11.71 7.83
C ILE A 161 -26.08 -10.58 8.49
N GLY A 162 -27.06 -10.00 7.78
CA GLY A 162 -27.84 -8.85 8.23
C GLY A 162 -27.00 -7.57 8.34
N ASP A 163 -27.51 -6.62 9.12
CA ASP A 163 -26.78 -5.40 9.48
C ASP A 163 -25.43 -5.73 10.11
N VAL A 164 -24.35 -5.20 9.55
CA VAL A 164 -23.00 -5.33 10.14
C VAL A 164 -22.92 -4.47 11.41
N VAL A 165 -22.25 -4.99 12.44
CA VAL A 165 -22.17 -4.45 13.81
C VAL A 165 -20.71 -4.23 14.24
N ASN A 166 -19.82 -5.18 13.94
CA ASN A 166 -18.40 -5.06 14.23
C ASN A 166 -17.53 -5.65 13.12
N ILE A 167 -16.38 -5.04 12.85
CA ILE A 167 -15.31 -5.66 12.07
C ILE A 167 -14.00 -5.62 12.84
N ARG A 168 -13.26 -6.72 12.77
CA ARG A 168 -11.88 -6.87 13.26
C ARG A 168 -10.98 -7.27 12.11
N LEU A 169 -9.85 -6.58 11.96
CA LEU A 169 -8.83 -6.94 10.98
C LEU A 169 -7.40 -6.76 11.54
N THR A 170 -6.55 -7.76 11.30
CA THR A 170 -5.11 -7.73 11.61
C THR A 170 -4.28 -7.78 10.32
N GLU A 171 -3.28 -6.90 10.19
CA GLU A 171 -2.20 -7.05 9.19
C GLU A 171 -0.91 -7.53 9.88
N PRO A 172 -0.56 -8.82 9.76
CA PRO A 172 0.71 -9.33 10.24
C PRO A 172 1.82 -9.05 9.22
N VAL A 173 2.52 -7.92 9.39
CA VAL A 173 3.53 -7.44 8.43
C VAL A 173 4.70 -8.43 8.28
N GLY A 174 5.11 -9.03 9.40
CA GLY A 174 6.15 -10.05 9.48
C GLY A 174 7.55 -9.51 9.70
N PHE A 175 8.26 -10.04 10.70
CA PHE A 175 9.43 -9.40 11.29
C PHE A 175 10.55 -9.06 10.29
N TRP A 176 10.84 -9.95 9.32
CA TRP A 176 11.92 -9.74 8.36
C TRP A 176 11.49 -8.90 7.14
N HIS A 177 10.21 -8.95 6.73
CA HIS A 177 9.66 -8.00 5.77
C HIS A 177 9.68 -6.60 6.40
N PHE A 178 9.38 -6.49 7.69
CA PHE A 178 9.57 -5.25 8.43
C PHE A 178 11.03 -4.81 8.41
N ALA A 179 11.95 -5.74 8.76
CA ALA A 179 13.40 -5.58 8.72
C ALA A 179 13.99 -5.27 7.32
N HIS A 180 13.20 -5.48 6.27
CA HIS A 180 13.48 -5.11 4.89
C HIS A 180 12.91 -3.72 4.56
N SER A 181 11.59 -3.63 4.41
CA SER A 181 10.94 -2.55 3.65
C SER A 181 10.84 -1.24 4.42
N TYR A 182 10.69 -1.31 5.75
CA TYR A 182 10.43 -0.17 6.64
C TYR A 182 11.61 0.10 7.61
N VAL A 183 12.58 -0.82 7.61
CA VAL A 183 13.80 -0.82 8.44
C VAL A 183 15.08 -0.61 7.64
N ARG A 184 15.02 -0.63 6.31
CA ARG A 184 16.18 -0.48 5.41
C ARG A 184 15.78 0.13 4.06
N GLY A 185 14.61 -0.30 3.58
CA GLY A 185 13.96 0.09 2.33
C GLY A 185 13.52 1.54 2.23
N ASN A 186 12.56 1.79 1.34
CA ASN A 186 12.20 3.14 0.91
C ASN A 186 11.18 3.80 1.84
N TRP A 187 10.11 3.08 2.19
CA TRP A 187 9.06 3.50 3.15
C TRP A 187 9.53 3.46 4.61
N ARG A 188 10.82 3.67 4.82
CA ARG A 188 11.44 3.61 6.13
C ARG A 188 11.05 4.81 6.99
N ASN A 189 10.73 5.96 6.39
CA ASN A 189 10.73 7.27 7.04
C ASN A 189 9.45 8.09 6.72
N THR A 190 8.73 8.68 7.69
CA THR A 190 7.49 9.43 7.38
C THR A 190 7.61 10.79 6.72
N ALA A 191 8.82 11.26 6.45
CA ALA A 191 9.04 12.50 5.72
C ALA A 191 9.68 12.26 4.34
N SER A 192 10.44 11.16 4.18
CA SER A 192 10.96 10.44 2.91
C SER A 192 9.55 10.09 2.19
N SER A 193 8.69 9.52 3.03
CA SER A 193 7.56 8.66 2.71
C SER A 193 6.68 8.69 3.95
N THR A 194 6.53 7.60 4.72
CA THR A 194 5.30 7.44 5.51
C THR A 194 5.29 6.58 6.79
N SER A 195 4.16 6.54 7.54
CA SER A 195 3.99 5.67 8.72
C SER A 195 3.93 4.21 8.32
N SER A 196 3.96 3.30 9.28
CA SER A 196 3.87 1.87 9.02
C SER A 196 2.42 1.42 8.78
N LEU A 197 1.46 1.99 9.54
CA LEU A 197 0.01 1.81 9.30
C LEU A 197 -0.30 2.20 7.87
N MET A 198 0.27 3.34 7.48
CA MET A 198 0.32 3.82 6.13
C MET A 198 0.98 2.80 5.18
N ALA A 199 2.28 2.53 5.34
CA ALA A 199 3.09 1.89 4.32
C ALA A 199 2.63 0.48 3.94
N LYS A 200 2.04 -0.25 4.90
CA LYS A 200 1.77 -1.68 4.77
C LYS A 200 0.31 -2.06 5.00
N SER A 201 -0.30 -1.43 6.00
CA SER A 201 -1.60 -1.78 6.57
C SER A 201 -2.74 -0.88 6.10
N CYS A 202 -2.48 -0.19 4.99
CA CYS A 202 -3.43 0.59 4.25
C CYS A 202 -4.68 -0.24 3.91
N HIS A 203 -4.50 -1.14 2.93
CA HIS A 203 -5.39 -2.17 2.37
C HIS A 203 -6.12 -3.11 3.35
N ASP A 204 -6.26 -2.72 4.61
CA ASP A 204 -7.05 -3.34 5.66
C ASP A 204 -8.19 -2.41 6.06
N LEU A 205 -7.87 -1.12 6.28
CA LEU A 205 -8.82 -0.07 6.60
C LEU A 205 -9.76 0.24 5.41
N ASP A 206 -9.23 0.13 4.19
CA ASP A 206 -9.94 -0.19 2.94
C ASP A 206 -11.07 -1.21 3.18
N LEU A 207 -10.70 -2.45 3.47
CA LEU A 207 -11.62 -3.59 3.53
C LEU A 207 -12.68 -3.46 4.62
N ILE A 208 -12.31 -2.89 5.78
CA ILE A 208 -13.24 -2.64 6.89
C ILE A 208 -14.49 -1.89 6.42
N ASN A 209 -14.36 -0.73 5.77
CA ASN A 209 -15.57 0.01 5.40
C ASN A 209 -16.10 -0.34 4.00
N TYR A 210 -15.32 -1.01 3.15
CA TYR A 210 -15.91 -1.75 2.04
C TYR A 210 -17.03 -2.66 2.58
N TRP A 211 -16.80 -3.34 3.71
CA TRP A 211 -17.74 -4.23 4.38
C TRP A 211 -18.76 -3.55 5.35
N MET A 212 -18.67 -2.25 5.66
CA MET A 212 -19.68 -1.56 6.50
C MET A 212 -20.72 -0.75 5.68
N SER A 213 -20.52 -0.59 4.37
CA SER A 213 -21.44 0.11 3.48
C SER A 213 -22.87 -0.45 3.61
N PRO A 214 -23.94 0.37 3.76
CA PRO A 214 -24.01 1.82 3.54
C PRO A 214 -23.94 2.71 4.82
N LYS A 215 -23.45 2.17 5.95
CA LYS A 215 -23.39 2.87 7.26
C LYS A 215 -22.25 3.91 7.27
N ARG A 216 -22.44 5.09 7.88
CA ARG A 216 -21.43 6.18 7.99
C ARG A 216 -20.56 6.01 9.24
N CYS A 217 -19.75 7.01 9.60
CA CYS A 217 -18.99 7.16 10.85
C CYS A 217 -19.39 8.45 11.60
N THR A 218 -19.83 8.40 12.88
CA THR A 218 -20.21 9.59 13.71
C THR A 218 -19.19 9.99 14.76
N SER A 219 -18.65 9.01 15.47
CA SER A 219 -17.89 9.22 16.70
C SER A 219 -16.80 8.17 16.78
N VAL A 220 -15.70 8.44 17.48
CA VAL A 220 -14.67 7.45 17.77
C VAL A 220 -14.17 7.68 19.18
N ALA A 221 -13.92 6.62 19.93
CA ALA A 221 -13.42 6.71 21.30
C ALA A 221 -12.41 5.59 21.59
N SER A 222 -11.56 5.81 22.61
CA SER A 222 -10.62 4.82 23.12
C SER A 222 -10.10 5.23 24.49
N PHE A 223 -9.71 4.24 25.29
CA PHE A 223 -9.08 4.40 26.60
C PHE A 223 -7.82 3.54 26.66
N GLY A 224 -6.77 4.02 27.31
CA GLY A 224 -5.51 3.28 27.45
C GLY A 224 -4.70 3.75 28.65
N ASN A 225 -3.94 2.83 29.25
CA ASN A 225 -3.13 3.08 30.45
C ASN A 225 -1.78 2.36 30.32
N LEU A 226 -0.83 2.64 31.22
CA LEU A 226 0.50 1.99 31.27
C LEU A 226 0.40 0.56 31.83
N THR A 227 -0.18 -0.36 31.06
CA THR A 227 -0.63 -1.67 31.57
C THR A 227 0.44 -2.74 31.68
N HIS A 228 1.53 -2.68 30.91
CA HIS A 228 2.51 -3.78 30.88
C HIS A 228 3.94 -3.44 31.27
N PHE A 229 4.45 -2.22 31.02
CA PHE A 229 5.84 -1.85 31.34
C PHE A 229 5.94 -0.65 32.30
N THR A 230 5.59 -0.93 33.55
CA THR A 230 6.15 -0.27 34.74
C THR A 230 7.56 -0.80 35.04
N LYS A 231 8.11 -0.59 36.24
CA LYS A 231 9.50 -0.92 36.61
C LYS A 231 9.77 -2.43 36.69
N GLU A 232 8.72 -3.25 36.75
CA GLU A 232 8.75 -4.68 37.06
C GLU A 232 8.95 -5.58 35.82
N ASN A 233 8.41 -5.20 34.66
CA ASN A 233 8.28 -6.05 33.46
C ASN A 233 9.20 -5.61 32.30
N LYS A 234 9.67 -6.54 31.45
CA LYS A 234 10.84 -6.32 30.56
C LYS A 234 10.86 -7.13 29.24
N VAL A 235 10.30 -6.65 28.11
CA VAL A 235 10.50 -7.32 26.78
C VAL A 235 10.49 -6.35 25.56
N GLY A 236 11.41 -6.53 24.60
CA GLY A 236 11.26 -6.12 23.19
C GLY A 236 11.46 -4.63 22.87
N PHE A 237 12.62 -4.12 22.43
CA PHE A 237 13.79 -4.74 21.74
C PHE A 237 13.59 -5.18 20.26
N TRP A 238 13.55 -4.15 19.37
CA TRP A 238 13.97 -4.03 17.95
C TRP A 238 13.06 -3.72 16.67
N HIS A 239 12.58 -2.45 16.46
CA HIS A 239 12.00 -1.77 15.24
C HIS A 239 12.13 -0.19 15.04
N PHE A 240 11.65 0.74 15.90
CA PHE A 240 11.47 2.21 15.56
C PHE A 240 12.76 3.06 15.35
N ALA A 241 13.91 2.58 14.84
CA ALA A 241 15.16 3.38 14.69
C ALA A 241 16.04 3.07 13.43
N HIS A 242 15.54 3.25 12.19
CA HIS A 242 16.35 3.27 10.95
C HIS A 242 16.43 4.56 10.07
N SER A 243 15.55 5.56 10.21
CA SER A 243 15.06 6.31 9.05
C SER A 243 14.84 7.84 9.19
N PHE A 244 13.88 8.29 10.02
CA PHE A 244 13.52 9.68 10.41
C PHE A 244 14.59 10.44 11.17
N VAL A 245 14.58 10.43 12.53
CA VAL A 245 15.57 10.87 13.55
C VAL A 245 17.00 11.20 13.07
N ARG A 246 17.54 10.59 12.01
CA ARG A 246 18.77 11.07 11.31
C ARG A 246 18.77 11.04 9.76
N GLY A 247 17.72 10.60 9.06
CA GLY A 247 17.63 10.67 7.59
C GLY A 247 17.21 12.04 7.05
N ASN A 248 16.82 12.09 5.77
CA ASN A 248 16.61 13.31 4.94
C ASN A 248 15.53 14.29 5.44
N TRP A 249 14.94 13.98 6.59
CA TRP A 249 13.52 13.85 6.78
C TRP A 249 13.35 13.46 8.26
N ARG A 250 13.95 14.25 9.14
CA ARG A 250 14.09 14.00 10.60
C ARG A 250 13.30 15.03 11.41
N ARG A 251 12.41 15.72 10.70
CA ARG A 251 11.91 17.07 10.94
C ARG A 251 10.65 17.24 10.10
N GLU A 252 9.57 17.66 10.75
CA GLU A 252 8.27 17.88 10.11
C GLU A 252 8.35 19.10 9.18
N ASP A 253 9.07 20.15 9.60
CA ASP A 253 9.18 21.46 8.94
C ASP A 253 9.91 21.46 7.59
N SER A 254 10.47 20.32 7.16
CA SER A 254 11.14 20.16 5.86
C SER A 254 10.43 19.19 4.91
N SER A 255 9.24 18.70 5.27
CA SER A 255 8.62 17.52 4.63
C SER A 255 7.14 17.38 5.00
N THR A 256 6.70 16.27 5.61
CA THR A 256 5.30 16.04 5.98
C THR A 256 5.18 15.26 7.29
N PHE A 257 4.00 15.28 7.91
CA PHE A 257 3.72 14.50 9.13
C PHE A 257 3.33 13.05 8.79
N SER A 258 3.37 12.20 9.81
CA SER A 258 3.44 10.74 9.62
C SER A 258 2.32 10.08 8.84
N LEU A 259 1.25 10.83 8.72
CA LEU A 259 -0.08 10.43 8.39
C LEU A 259 -0.51 10.84 6.99
N MET A 260 0.45 11.28 6.21
CA MET A 260 0.11 12.10 5.06
C MET A 260 0.44 11.40 3.73
N SER A 261 1.00 10.18 3.80
CA SER A 261 1.94 9.69 2.78
C SER A 261 1.99 8.17 2.48
N LYS A 262 1.02 7.34 2.91
CA LYS A 262 0.71 5.94 2.41
C LYS A 262 -0.54 5.24 2.99
N SER A 263 -1.20 5.70 4.06
CA SER A 263 -2.65 5.45 4.28
C SER A 263 -3.43 6.75 4.14
N CYS A 264 -2.80 7.71 3.48
CA CYS A 264 -3.43 8.39 2.37
C CYS A 264 -3.68 7.38 1.23
N HIS A 265 -4.55 6.44 1.60
CA HIS A 265 -5.53 5.66 0.86
C HIS A 265 -6.51 4.94 1.82
N ASP A 266 -6.58 5.36 3.10
CA ASP A 266 -7.47 4.72 4.05
C ASP A 266 -8.30 5.61 5.02
N VAL A 267 -8.28 6.97 4.98
CA VAL A 267 -9.33 8.04 5.26
C VAL A 267 -10.05 9.15 4.19
N ASP A 268 -9.99 9.60 2.81
CA ASP A 268 -9.94 9.27 1.20
C ASP A 268 -10.75 8.18 0.15
N LEU A 269 -10.80 6.82 0.08
CA LEU A 269 -12.03 5.96 -0.26
C LEU A 269 -13.25 6.08 0.74
N ILE A 270 -13.53 5.22 1.75
CA ILE A 270 -14.40 5.39 2.99
C ILE A 270 -15.58 6.34 2.95
N ALA A 271 -15.46 7.65 3.11
CA ALA A 271 -16.59 8.56 2.92
C ALA A 271 -17.00 8.74 1.43
N TYR A 272 -16.49 7.88 0.53
CA TYR A 272 -17.00 7.49 -0.80
C TYR A 272 -18.08 6.42 -0.64
N TRP A 273 -17.76 5.41 0.17
CA TRP A 273 -18.74 4.55 0.81
C TRP A 273 -19.67 5.30 1.79
N MET A 274 -19.40 6.59 2.08
CA MET A 274 -20.37 7.53 2.66
C MET A 274 -20.91 8.58 1.68
N SER A 275 -20.40 8.69 0.45
CA SER A 275 -20.74 9.77 -0.52
C SER A 275 -22.24 9.90 -0.70
N PRO A 276 -22.82 11.11 -0.71
CA PRO A 276 -22.17 12.43 -0.65
C PRO A 276 -21.74 12.87 0.76
N LYS A 277 -22.07 12.09 1.79
CA LYS A 277 -21.80 12.38 3.21
C LYS A 277 -20.29 12.21 3.51
N VAL A 278 -19.76 12.89 4.52
CA VAL A 278 -18.32 12.82 4.85
C VAL A 278 -18.03 12.46 6.32
N CYS A 279 -16.85 11.86 6.51
CA CYS A 279 -16.13 11.50 7.73
C CYS A 279 -16.42 12.41 8.94
N VAL A 280 -16.61 11.90 10.17
CA VAL A 280 -16.68 12.79 11.37
C VAL A 280 -15.86 12.45 12.63
N SER A 281 -14.96 11.44 12.71
CA SER A 281 -13.96 11.31 13.83
C SER A 281 -12.94 10.15 13.79
N VAL A 282 -11.94 10.15 14.70
CA VAL A 282 -10.88 9.10 14.88
C VAL A 282 -10.21 9.05 16.26
N SER A 283 -9.63 7.89 16.58
CA SER A 283 -8.60 7.69 17.61
C SER A 283 -7.56 6.64 17.16
N SER A 284 -6.28 6.78 17.55
CA SER A 284 -5.21 5.90 17.05
C SER A 284 -4.02 5.78 18.01
N PHE A 285 -3.43 4.59 18.09
CA PHE A 285 -2.44 4.23 19.12
C PHE A 285 -1.30 3.41 18.53
N GLY A 286 -0.08 3.95 18.56
CA GLY A 286 1.12 3.25 18.10
C GLY A 286 2.39 3.93 18.62
N LYS A 287 3.47 3.16 18.83
CA LYS A 287 4.70 3.69 19.43
C LYS A 287 5.97 2.98 18.96
N LEU A 288 7.09 3.66 19.21
CA LEU A 288 8.36 3.07 19.64
C LEU A 288 8.20 2.17 20.86
N SER A 289 8.21 0.85 20.64
CA SER A 289 8.72 -0.10 21.65
C SER A 289 10.19 -0.46 21.41
N HIS A 290 10.58 -0.58 20.14
CA HIS A 290 11.46 -1.68 19.79
C HIS A 290 12.92 -1.23 19.47
N PHE A 291 13.27 -0.54 18.37
CA PHE A 291 14.69 -0.17 18.07
C PHE A 291 14.93 1.17 18.76
N THR A 292 16.08 1.38 19.38
CA THR A 292 16.55 2.66 19.94
C THR A 292 17.99 2.45 20.39
N LYS A 293 18.88 3.44 20.30
CA LYS A 293 20.30 3.27 20.73
C LYS A 293 20.45 2.59 22.11
N SER A 294 19.52 2.85 23.04
CA SER A 294 19.45 2.22 24.37
C SER A 294 19.39 0.70 24.37
N ASN A 295 18.72 0.10 23.39
CA ASN A 295 18.42 -1.33 23.39
C ASN A 295 19.53 -2.15 22.69
N LYS A 296 20.66 -1.52 22.34
CA LYS A 296 21.69 -2.07 21.42
C LYS A 296 22.53 -3.16 22.10
N PRO A 297 22.67 -4.37 21.53
CA PRO A 297 23.64 -5.37 21.98
C PRO A 297 25.03 -4.75 21.99
N ALA A 298 25.72 -4.82 23.13
CA ALA A 298 26.97 -4.08 23.35
C ALA A 298 28.07 -4.40 22.31
N GLN A 299 28.05 -5.62 21.76
CA GLN A 299 29.00 -6.11 20.77
C GLN A 299 28.59 -5.80 19.31
N ALA A 300 27.40 -5.25 19.06
CA ALA A 300 26.95 -4.95 17.69
C ALA A 300 27.73 -3.76 17.11
N THR A 301 28.28 -3.92 15.91
CA THR A 301 28.87 -2.80 15.14
C THR A 301 27.76 -1.99 14.44
N SER A 302 28.14 -0.90 13.76
CA SER A 302 27.20 -0.01 13.06
C SER A 302 26.78 -0.53 11.67
N ARG A 303 27.36 -1.62 11.16
CA ARG A 303 27.04 -2.26 9.88
C ARG A 303 26.99 -3.79 10.01
N CYS A 304 26.07 -4.44 9.29
CA CYS A 304 25.81 -5.89 9.46
C CYS A 304 26.83 -6.81 8.79
N LEU A 305 27.66 -6.34 7.84
CA LEU A 305 28.66 -7.21 7.20
C LEU A 305 29.72 -7.69 8.21
N ASP A 306 30.19 -6.75 9.04
CA ASP A 306 31.32 -6.90 9.96
C ASP A 306 30.86 -6.92 11.44
N CYS A 307 29.66 -7.42 11.71
CA CYS A 307 29.05 -7.44 13.04
C CYS A 307 29.24 -8.82 13.72
N PRO A 308 29.89 -8.94 14.89
CA PRO A 308 30.20 -10.24 15.48
C PRO A 308 28.94 -11.00 15.91
N VAL A 309 27.92 -10.30 16.43
CA VAL A 309 26.62 -10.87 16.84
C VAL A 309 25.62 -11.06 15.68
N GLU A 310 26.06 -10.93 14.43
CA GLU A 310 25.19 -11.08 13.25
C GLU A 310 24.56 -12.47 13.16
N HIS A 311 25.33 -13.51 13.51
CA HIS A 311 24.92 -14.91 13.43
C HIS A 311 23.75 -15.25 14.37
N GLU A 312 23.61 -14.58 15.52
CA GLU A 312 22.43 -14.66 16.40
C GLU A 312 21.34 -13.64 16.03
N CYS A 313 21.71 -12.49 15.46
CA CYS A 313 20.79 -11.40 15.17
C CYS A 313 19.68 -11.80 14.18
N PRO A 314 18.37 -11.68 14.53
CA PRO A 314 17.26 -11.97 13.64
C PRO A 314 17.07 -10.91 12.53
N TYR A 315 17.75 -9.76 12.64
CA TYR A 315 17.67 -8.65 11.68
C TYR A 315 18.94 -8.52 10.81
N SER A 316 19.75 -9.57 10.71
CA SER A 316 20.96 -9.59 9.87
C SER A 316 20.66 -9.20 8.41
N ALA A 317 21.47 -8.31 7.84
CA ALA A 317 21.44 -8.03 6.42
C ALA A 317 21.97 -9.22 5.59
N LYS A 318 22.97 -9.96 6.11
CA LYS A 318 23.54 -11.12 5.42
C LYS A 318 22.46 -12.19 5.21
N LYS A 319 21.70 -12.52 6.25
CA LYS A 319 20.56 -13.46 6.18
C LYS A 319 19.45 -13.00 5.22
N ILE A 320 19.08 -11.72 5.27
CA ILE A 320 17.96 -11.17 4.46
C ILE A 320 18.31 -11.02 2.97
N TYR A 321 19.58 -10.78 2.61
CA TYR A 321 19.97 -10.49 1.22
C TYR A 321 20.98 -11.49 0.65
N ILE A 322 22.13 -11.69 1.29
CA ILE A 322 23.22 -12.52 0.77
C ILE A 322 22.84 -14.00 0.82
N ASP A 323 22.31 -14.48 1.94
CA ASP A 323 21.98 -15.90 2.10
C ASP A 323 20.67 -16.24 1.35
N ALA A 324 19.72 -15.30 1.31
CA ALA A 324 18.55 -15.39 0.42
C ALA A 324 18.97 -15.52 -1.06
N TYR A 325 19.94 -14.73 -1.53
CA TYR A 325 20.51 -14.84 -2.89
C TYR A 325 21.22 -16.18 -3.12
N LYS A 326 22.03 -16.65 -2.17
CA LYS A 326 22.68 -17.98 -2.24
C LYS A 326 21.66 -19.13 -2.29
N SER A 327 20.50 -18.98 -1.65
CA SER A 327 19.35 -19.89 -1.76
C SER A 327 18.53 -19.69 -3.05
N GLY A 328 19.01 -18.89 -4.00
CA GLY A 328 18.40 -18.70 -5.32
C GLY A 328 17.36 -17.58 -5.43
N ASN A 329 17.09 -16.81 -4.36
CA ASN A 329 16.14 -15.70 -4.45
C ASN A 329 16.78 -14.45 -5.07
N THR A 330 16.50 -14.23 -6.36
CA THR A 330 16.86 -13.01 -7.11
C THR A 330 15.71 -12.00 -7.19
N GLY A 331 14.58 -12.28 -6.54
CA GLY A 331 13.39 -11.44 -6.48
C GLY A 331 13.43 -10.41 -5.35
N TRP A 332 12.26 -10.01 -4.86
CA TRP A 332 12.16 -9.28 -3.59
C TRP A 332 12.50 -10.24 -2.43
N PRO A 333 13.29 -9.84 -1.41
CA PRO A 333 13.82 -8.50 -1.13
C PRO A 333 15.04 -8.08 -1.96
N VAL A 334 15.84 -9.03 -2.45
CA VAL A 334 17.20 -8.80 -2.97
C VAL A 334 17.26 -7.75 -4.08
N LYS A 335 16.33 -7.80 -5.04
CA LYS A 335 16.21 -6.86 -6.17
C LYS A 335 15.79 -5.43 -5.81
N VAL A 336 15.60 -5.10 -4.53
CA VAL A 336 15.32 -3.73 -4.07
C VAL A 336 16.59 -2.96 -3.73
N ILE A 337 17.68 -3.66 -3.39
CA ILE A 337 18.92 -3.01 -2.91
C ILE A 337 19.91 -2.68 -4.03
N THR A 338 19.76 -3.33 -5.18
CA THR A 338 20.57 -3.14 -6.39
C THR A 338 19.74 -3.45 -7.64
N ASP A 339 19.99 -2.72 -8.73
CA ASP A 339 19.38 -2.96 -10.05
C ASP A 339 20.06 -4.14 -10.80
N ILE A 340 21.30 -4.49 -10.42
CA ILE A 340 22.05 -5.66 -10.91
C ILE A 340 22.18 -6.67 -9.78
N VAL A 341 21.57 -7.84 -9.92
CA VAL A 341 21.38 -8.80 -8.83
C VAL A 341 22.44 -9.91 -8.89
N ASP A 342 23.62 -9.60 -8.36
CA ASP A 342 24.73 -10.52 -8.16
C ASP A 342 25.37 -10.31 -6.76
N LEU A 343 26.25 -11.22 -6.34
CA LEU A 343 26.84 -11.18 -5.00
C LEU A 343 27.74 -9.96 -4.75
N GLU A 344 28.37 -9.38 -5.77
CA GLU A 344 29.24 -8.22 -5.66
C GLU A 344 28.41 -6.96 -5.41
N ASN A 345 27.45 -6.69 -6.30
CA ASN A 345 26.52 -5.56 -6.20
C ASN A 345 25.62 -5.66 -4.95
N ILE A 346 25.19 -6.86 -4.55
CA ILE A 346 24.51 -7.09 -3.26
C ILE A 346 25.43 -6.72 -2.09
N THR A 347 26.68 -7.20 -2.09
CA THR A 347 27.62 -6.93 -0.99
C THR A 347 27.97 -5.45 -0.91
N GLU A 348 28.11 -4.75 -2.03
CA GLU A 348 28.39 -3.32 -2.07
C GLU A 348 27.18 -2.48 -1.63
N ALA A 349 25.96 -2.83 -2.05
CA ALA A 349 24.73 -2.23 -1.51
C ALA A 349 24.59 -2.43 0.02
N LEU A 350 25.21 -3.48 0.58
CA LEU A 350 25.36 -3.68 2.02
C LEU A 350 26.63 -3.03 2.63
N ARG A 351 27.63 -2.63 1.84
CA ARG A 351 28.85 -1.96 2.31
C ARG A 351 28.65 -0.45 2.45
N THR A 352 28.03 0.19 1.48
CA THR A 352 27.79 1.64 1.48
C THR A 352 26.32 1.99 1.79
N GLY A 353 25.38 1.40 1.05
CA GLY A 353 23.94 1.72 1.11
C GLY A 353 23.25 1.54 2.49
N PRO A 354 22.01 2.05 2.67
CA PRO A 354 21.29 1.97 3.94
C PRO A 354 21.03 0.51 4.38
N TYR A 355 20.85 -0.39 3.40
CA TYR A 355 20.49 -1.79 3.58
C TYR A 355 21.48 -2.60 4.42
N GLY A 356 22.77 -2.24 4.43
CA GLY A 356 23.74 -2.93 5.27
C GLY A 356 24.07 -2.23 6.59
N LYS A 357 23.47 -1.08 6.90
CA LYS A 357 23.60 -0.53 8.25
C LYS A 357 23.03 -1.54 9.26
N CYS A 358 23.65 -1.59 10.42
CA CYS A 358 23.12 -2.33 11.56
C CYS A 358 21.85 -1.61 12.00
N VAL A 359 20.72 -2.32 12.05
CA VAL A 359 19.43 -1.73 12.45
C VAL A 359 19.47 -1.12 13.86
N TYR A 360 20.53 -1.45 14.61
CA TYR A 360 20.84 -1.01 15.95
C TYR A 360 21.47 0.38 16.07
N ASP A 361 21.97 0.94 14.96
CA ASP A 361 22.72 2.19 14.97
C ASP A 361 22.12 3.27 14.09
N THR A 362 20.82 3.16 13.83
CA THR A 362 20.13 3.91 12.78
C THR A 362 18.99 4.82 13.31
N ASP A 363 18.09 5.28 12.45
CA ASP A 363 17.71 6.69 12.40
C ASP A 363 16.19 7.08 12.50
N ASN A 364 15.19 6.39 13.13
CA ASN A 364 13.68 6.46 12.83
C ASN A 364 12.65 6.97 13.87
N ASP A 365 11.39 7.22 13.41
CA ASP A 365 10.14 7.21 14.21
C ASP A 365 8.80 6.56 13.64
N VAL A 366 8.79 5.64 12.64
CA VAL A 366 7.60 4.78 12.35
C VAL A 366 7.27 3.85 13.50
N VAL A 367 6.00 3.83 13.91
CA VAL A 367 5.46 2.96 14.97
C VAL A 367 5.64 1.47 14.64
N SER A 368 5.91 0.63 15.64
CA SER A 368 6.10 -0.82 15.41
C SER A 368 4.82 -1.65 15.38
N HIS A 369 3.73 -1.01 15.78
CA HIS A 369 2.38 -1.55 15.92
C HIS A 369 1.47 -0.32 15.91
N GLN A 370 0.26 -0.47 15.36
CA GLN A 370 -0.73 0.60 15.44
C GLN A 370 -2.13 -0.02 15.51
N VAL A 371 -2.92 0.42 16.47
CA VAL A 371 -4.34 0.09 16.60
C VAL A 371 -5.15 1.34 16.27
N VAL A 372 -6.19 1.18 15.45
CA VAL A 372 -7.12 2.24 15.07
C VAL A 372 -8.53 1.72 15.25
N ASN A 373 -9.38 2.49 15.91
CA ASN A 373 -10.78 2.17 16.15
C ASN A 373 -11.67 3.16 15.39
N PHE A 374 -12.88 2.72 15.05
CA PHE A 374 -13.88 3.46 14.27
C PHE A 374 -15.27 3.18 14.83
N GLN A 375 -16.17 4.17 14.84
CA GLN A 375 -17.57 3.97 15.23
C GLN A 375 -18.53 4.65 14.24
N PHE A 376 -19.45 3.84 13.76
CA PHE A 376 -20.33 4.08 12.64
C PHE A 376 -21.55 4.94 13.07
N ASP A 377 -22.28 5.62 12.17
CA ASP A 377 -23.35 6.58 12.56
C ASP A 377 -24.61 5.94 13.12
N ASP A 378 -24.85 4.71 12.70
CA ASP A 378 -25.80 3.78 13.28
C ASP A 378 -25.30 3.19 14.63
N GLY A 379 -24.10 3.56 15.07
CA GLY A 379 -23.45 3.05 16.27
C GLY A 379 -22.64 1.76 16.09
N ALA A 380 -22.54 1.20 14.87
CA ALA A 380 -21.69 0.03 14.63
C ALA A 380 -20.19 0.38 14.82
N THR A 381 -19.28 -0.58 14.71
CA THR A 381 -17.87 -0.37 15.09
C THR A 381 -16.88 -1.10 14.19
N ALA A 382 -15.62 -0.64 14.17
CA ALA A 382 -14.53 -1.45 13.66
C ALA A 382 -13.23 -1.22 14.43
N ASN A 383 -12.35 -2.21 14.39
CA ASN A 383 -11.01 -2.18 14.95
C ASN A 383 -10.01 -2.77 13.98
N PHE A 384 -8.87 -2.10 13.85
CA PHE A 384 -7.77 -2.54 13.01
C PHE A 384 -6.47 -2.60 13.80
N SER A 385 -5.67 -3.65 13.57
CA SER A 385 -4.37 -3.87 14.21
C SER A 385 -3.26 -4.17 13.19
N MET A 386 -2.34 -3.23 13.00
CA MET A 386 -1.06 -3.52 12.37
C MET A 386 -0.09 -4.09 13.40
N VAL A 387 0.55 -5.23 13.08
CA VAL A 387 1.57 -5.85 13.95
C VAL A 387 2.81 -6.28 13.17
N ALA A 388 3.97 -5.81 13.61
CA ALA A 388 5.27 -6.20 13.06
C ALA A 388 5.79 -7.55 13.53
N PHE A 389 5.51 -7.92 14.79
CA PHE A 389 6.19 -8.98 15.51
C PHE A 389 5.48 -10.32 15.35
N THR A 390 5.59 -10.85 14.14
CA THR A 390 4.87 -12.04 13.69
C THR A 390 5.69 -12.80 12.66
N LYS A 391 5.40 -14.11 12.55
CA LYS A 391 5.95 -15.03 11.55
C LYS A 391 5.23 -14.90 10.20
N ARG A 392 3.94 -14.51 10.21
CA ARG A 392 3.15 -14.25 9.00
C ARG A 392 3.63 -13.00 8.28
N LEU A 393 3.40 -12.93 6.97
CA LEU A 393 3.94 -11.92 6.08
C LEU A 393 2.83 -11.40 5.16
N CYS A 394 2.21 -10.28 5.51
CA CYS A 394 1.06 -9.68 4.82
C CYS A 394 -0.26 -10.49 4.86
N ALA A 395 -0.28 -11.61 5.60
CA ALA A 395 -1.35 -12.61 5.57
C ALA A 395 -2.49 -12.23 6.53
N ARG A 396 -3.34 -11.31 6.07
CA ARG A 396 -4.44 -10.64 6.81
C ARG A 396 -5.35 -11.60 7.56
N GLU A 397 -5.85 -11.19 8.71
CA GLU A 397 -6.77 -11.96 9.56
C GLU A 397 -8.07 -11.17 9.74
N VAL A 398 -9.18 -11.67 9.17
CA VAL A 398 -10.45 -10.95 8.96
C VAL A 398 -11.57 -11.59 9.78
N LYS A 399 -12.35 -10.76 10.49
CA LYS A 399 -13.66 -11.12 11.02
C LYS A 399 -14.68 -10.01 10.83
N VAL A 400 -15.83 -10.34 10.26
CA VAL A 400 -17.00 -9.46 10.09
C VAL A 400 -18.15 -10.05 10.90
N TYR A 401 -18.79 -9.25 11.75
CA TYR A 401 -19.90 -9.65 12.61
C TYR A 401 -21.15 -8.83 12.27
N GLY A 402 -22.23 -9.50 11.89
CA GLY A 402 -23.53 -8.90 11.64
C GLY A 402 -24.64 -9.47 12.53
N THR A 403 -25.81 -8.83 12.49
CA THR A 403 -26.99 -9.16 13.30
C THR A 403 -27.57 -10.56 13.05
N LYS A 404 -27.21 -11.22 11.94
CA LYS A 404 -27.74 -12.53 11.51
C LYS A 404 -26.63 -13.54 11.18
N GLY A 405 -25.35 -13.19 11.31
CA GLY A 405 -24.24 -14.09 11.01
C GLY A 405 -22.86 -13.47 11.18
N GLU A 406 -21.82 -14.28 10.98
CA GLU A 406 -20.43 -13.83 10.95
C GLU A 406 -19.65 -14.41 9.77
N ILE A 407 -18.59 -13.72 9.36
CA ILE A 407 -17.65 -14.13 8.31
C ILE A 407 -16.24 -14.16 8.89
N VAL A 408 -15.49 -15.25 8.64
CA VAL A 408 -14.09 -15.40 9.08
C VAL A 408 -13.23 -15.80 7.89
N TYR A 409 -12.12 -15.08 7.69
CA TYR A 409 -11.13 -15.39 6.66
C TYR A 409 -9.71 -15.08 7.14
N GLU A 410 -8.73 -15.79 6.59
CA GLU A 410 -7.32 -15.39 6.66
C GLU A 410 -6.70 -15.47 5.27
N ASP A 411 -5.91 -14.46 4.88
CA ASP A 411 -5.25 -14.46 3.58
C ASP A 411 -4.27 -15.64 3.46
N GLY A 412 -4.39 -16.35 2.33
CA GLY A 412 -3.79 -17.66 2.12
C GLY A 412 -4.74 -18.85 2.37
N TRP A 413 -5.88 -18.71 3.06
CA TRP A 413 -6.88 -19.79 3.13
C TRP A 413 -7.58 -19.97 1.78
N ASP A 414 -7.87 -21.20 1.40
CA ASP A 414 -8.56 -21.52 0.13
C ASP A 414 -10.08 -21.38 0.20
N ARG A 415 -10.62 -21.06 1.38
CA ARG A 415 -12.06 -20.85 1.62
C ARG A 415 -12.30 -19.92 2.81
N MET A 416 -13.32 -19.07 2.73
CA MET A 416 -13.85 -18.33 3.89
C MET A 416 -14.90 -19.16 4.63
N GLN A 417 -15.14 -18.80 5.89
CA GLN A 417 -16.20 -19.37 6.72
C GLN A 417 -17.33 -18.35 6.85
N ILE A 418 -18.58 -18.78 6.71
CA ILE A 418 -19.77 -17.94 6.89
C ILE A 418 -20.75 -18.69 7.78
N CYS A 419 -21.08 -18.13 8.95
CA CYS A 419 -22.05 -18.71 9.88
C CYS A 419 -23.36 -17.92 9.83
N ASP A 420 -24.50 -18.60 9.75
CA ASP A 420 -25.84 -17.99 9.77
C ASP A 420 -26.56 -18.29 11.09
N PHE A 421 -26.68 -17.28 11.95
CA PHE A 421 -27.24 -17.39 13.30
C PHE A 421 -28.72 -17.80 13.33
N ARG A 422 -29.42 -17.76 12.19
CA ARG A 422 -30.83 -18.19 12.08
C ARG A 422 -30.96 -19.70 11.86
N THR A 423 -29.87 -20.37 11.49
CA THR A 423 -29.86 -21.81 11.16
C THR A 423 -28.75 -22.60 11.86
N GLU A 424 -27.84 -21.91 12.56
CA GLU A 424 -26.64 -22.44 13.22
C GLU A 424 -25.63 -23.16 12.28
N ASN A 425 -25.89 -23.15 10.96
CA ASN A 425 -24.98 -23.72 9.97
C ASN A 425 -23.80 -22.80 9.67
N THR A 426 -22.62 -23.40 9.47
CA THR A 426 -21.42 -22.73 8.95
C THR A 426 -21.05 -23.31 7.58
N GLU A 427 -21.08 -22.46 6.56
CA GLU A 427 -20.66 -22.77 5.19
C GLU A 427 -19.19 -22.40 4.96
N TYR A 428 -18.57 -23.07 3.98
CA TYR A 428 -17.17 -22.87 3.61
C TYR A 428 -17.07 -22.54 2.12
N TRP A 429 -16.97 -21.25 1.79
CA TRP A 429 -17.03 -20.75 0.42
C TRP A 429 -15.63 -20.66 -0.21
N PRO A 430 -15.35 -21.37 -1.33
CA PRO A 430 -14.01 -21.48 -1.90
C PRO A 430 -13.58 -20.18 -2.60
N ILE A 431 -12.34 -19.74 -2.34
CA ILE A 431 -11.76 -18.53 -2.94
C ILE A 431 -11.23 -18.87 -4.33
N GLN A 432 -11.89 -18.35 -5.37
CA GLN A 432 -11.38 -18.43 -6.74
C GLN A 432 -10.10 -17.60 -6.90
N ARG A 433 -9.15 -18.06 -7.73
CA ARG A 433 -7.83 -17.41 -7.92
C ARG A 433 -7.34 -17.54 -9.36
N GLU A 434 -8.03 -16.86 -10.28
CA GLU A 434 -7.74 -16.91 -11.71
C GLU A 434 -7.00 -15.65 -12.19
N PHE A 435 -5.68 -15.74 -12.31
CA PHE A 435 -4.81 -14.64 -12.75
C PHE A 435 -3.46 -15.16 -13.28
N PRO A 436 -2.81 -14.47 -14.23
CA PRO A 436 -1.48 -14.84 -14.72
C PRO A 436 -0.44 -14.88 -13.58
N SER A 437 0.40 -15.91 -13.56
CA SER A 437 1.43 -16.11 -12.51
C SER A 437 2.42 -14.94 -12.44
N GLU A 438 2.70 -14.37 -13.60
CA GLU A 438 3.53 -13.21 -13.88
C GLU A 438 2.98 -11.93 -13.23
N MET A 439 1.66 -11.88 -13.00
CA MET A 439 0.94 -10.79 -12.33
C MET A 439 0.28 -11.19 -11.00
N ALA A 440 0.61 -12.35 -10.42
CA ALA A 440 0.09 -12.86 -9.13
C ALA A 440 0.48 -12.05 -7.87
N GLY A 441 0.89 -10.79 -8.01
CA GLY A 441 1.18 -9.93 -6.86
C GLY A 441 -0.08 -9.62 -6.07
N HIS A 442 0.05 -9.55 -4.74
CA HIS A 442 -1.06 -9.36 -3.82
C HIS A 442 -2.21 -10.37 -4.01
N GLY A 443 -1.90 -11.63 -4.33
CA GLY A 443 -2.93 -12.66 -4.54
C GLY A 443 -3.75 -12.48 -5.83
N GLY A 444 -3.15 -11.88 -6.86
CA GLY A 444 -3.77 -11.64 -8.17
C GLY A 444 -4.32 -10.23 -8.38
N ALA A 445 -4.48 -9.47 -7.30
CA ALA A 445 -5.00 -8.12 -7.35
C ALA A 445 -4.16 -7.12 -8.19
N ASP A 446 -2.85 -7.35 -8.34
CA ASP A 446 -2.00 -6.60 -9.28
C ASP A 446 -2.47 -6.73 -10.74
N PHE A 447 -3.03 -7.87 -11.13
CA PHE A 447 -3.62 -8.11 -12.45
C PHE A 447 -5.00 -7.46 -12.56
N GLN A 448 -5.89 -7.76 -11.60
CA GLN A 448 -7.29 -7.35 -11.69
C GLN A 448 -7.47 -5.83 -11.61
N LEU A 449 -6.62 -5.09 -10.87
CA LEU A 449 -6.60 -3.62 -10.92
C LEU A 449 -6.33 -3.09 -12.34
N VAL A 450 -5.28 -3.57 -13.01
CA VAL A 450 -4.90 -3.07 -14.35
C VAL A 450 -5.95 -3.49 -15.38
N LYS A 451 -6.46 -4.72 -15.27
CA LYS A 451 -7.59 -5.19 -16.08
C LYS A 451 -8.79 -4.25 -15.96
N THR A 452 -9.31 -4.04 -14.74
CA THR A 452 -10.49 -3.19 -14.52
C THR A 452 -10.25 -1.74 -14.93
N PHE A 453 -9.03 -1.21 -14.80
CA PHE A 453 -8.69 0.12 -15.30
C PHE A 453 -8.80 0.22 -16.83
N ILE A 454 -8.23 -0.74 -17.57
CA ILE A 454 -8.30 -0.81 -19.03
C ILE A 454 -9.76 -0.99 -19.51
N GLU A 455 -10.53 -1.86 -18.85
CA GLU A 455 -11.95 -2.07 -19.13
C GLU A 455 -12.78 -0.80 -18.82
N SER A 456 -12.49 -0.12 -17.71
CA SER A 456 -13.15 1.12 -17.31
C SER A 456 -12.91 2.26 -18.31
N LEU A 457 -11.67 2.44 -18.79
CA LEU A 457 -11.34 3.44 -19.80
C LEU A 457 -12.02 3.21 -21.15
N LYS A 458 -12.39 1.95 -21.47
CA LYS A 458 -13.22 1.59 -22.64
C LYS A 458 -14.72 1.76 -22.41
N SER A 459 -15.17 1.90 -21.16
CA SER A 459 -16.58 2.04 -20.81
C SER A 459 -17.08 3.49 -20.87
N GLU A 460 -18.38 3.69 -21.13
CA GLU A 460 -19.01 5.02 -21.10
C GLU A 460 -18.97 5.67 -19.70
N THR A 461 -19.00 4.87 -18.65
CA THR A 461 -19.09 5.37 -17.27
C THR A 461 -17.74 5.81 -16.68
N LYS A 462 -16.63 5.24 -17.19
CA LYS A 462 -15.28 5.33 -16.63
C LYS A 462 -15.18 5.15 -15.11
N GLN A 463 -16.12 4.40 -14.51
CA GLN A 463 -16.14 4.16 -13.07
C GLN A 463 -15.06 3.14 -12.68
N MET A 464 -14.38 3.43 -11.58
CA MET A 464 -13.42 2.56 -10.94
C MET A 464 -13.82 2.43 -9.47
N ALA A 465 -13.68 1.23 -8.90
CA ALA A 465 -13.86 1.07 -7.46
C ALA A 465 -12.95 2.06 -6.71
N THR A 466 -11.71 2.25 -7.16
CA THR A 466 -10.71 3.17 -6.59
C THR A 466 -10.60 4.49 -7.38
N GLY A 467 -11.74 5.15 -7.65
CA GLY A 467 -11.86 6.39 -8.44
C GLY A 467 -11.25 7.65 -7.80
N PRO A 468 -11.58 8.87 -8.31
CA PRO A 468 -11.02 10.13 -7.79
C PRO A 468 -11.65 10.56 -6.47
N GLU A 469 -12.99 10.50 -6.35
CA GLU A 469 -13.76 10.78 -5.13
C GLU A 469 -14.26 9.54 -4.41
N ASP A 470 -13.97 8.35 -4.96
CA ASP A 470 -13.55 7.20 -4.16
C ASP A 470 -12.03 7.17 -3.93
N THR A 471 -11.39 8.32 -4.14
CA THR A 471 -10.42 8.91 -3.23
C THR A 471 -11.06 10.21 -2.61
N LEU A 472 -10.39 11.19 -1.98
CA LEU A 472 -11.03 12.32 -1.24
C LEU A 472 -11.88 12.04 0.05
N ARG A 473 -12.33 10.81 0.36
CA ARG A 473 -12.88 10.21 1.65
C ARG A 473 -12.53 8.86 2.61
N SER A 474 -11.80 7.66 2.40
CA SER A 474 -10.44 6.88 2.83
C SER A 474 -8.84 7.22 2.32
N HIS A 475 -7.74 8.05 2.63
CA HIS A 475 -7.10 9.32 3.28
C HIS A 475 -7.53 10.27 4.50
N LEU A 476 -8.41 11.32 4.44
CA LEU A 476 -9.06 12.13 5.56
C LEU A 476 -9.13 11.61 7.03
N LEU A 477 -10.07 10.73 7.49
CA LEU A 477 -10.01 10.20 8.90
C LEU A 477 -8.64 9.57 9.20
N VAL A 478 -7.85 9.13 8.22
CA VAL A 478 -6.48 8.71 8.47
C VAL A 478 -5.60 9.93 8.57
N PHE A 479 -5.67 10.97 7.73
CA PHE A 479 -5.11 12.33 7.96
C PHE A 479 -5.54 12.95 9.33
N ALA A 480 -6.50 12.34 10.02
CA ALA A 480 -6.89 12.63 11.40
C ALA A 480 -6.53 11.53 12.44
N ALA A 481 -6.05 10.35 12.04
CA ALA A 481 -5.69 9.23 12.91
C ALA A 481 -4.33 9.42 13.60
N GLU A 482 -3.24 9.77 12.90
CA GLU A 482 -2.05 10.29 13.61
C GLU A 482 -2.33 11.65 14.22
N LYS A 483 -3.25 12.47 13.71
CA LYS A 483 -3.63 13.70 14.45
C LYS A 483 -4.12 13.28 15.84
N ALA A 484 -4.99 12.27 15.91
CA ALA A 484 -5.38 11.63 17.16
C ALA A 484 -4.25 10.90 17.91
N ARG A 485 -3.25 10.30 17.23
CA ARG A 485 -2.08 9.64 17.86
C ARG A 485 -1.07 10.62 18.46
N LEU A 486 -0.86 11.75 17.77
CA LEU A 486 0.11 12.81 18.09
C LEU A 486 -0.48 13.74 19.17
N GLU A 487 -1.73 14.20 18.96
CA GLU A 487 -2.48 15.02 19.91
C GLU A 487 -3.11 14.19 21.05
N LYS A 488 -3.09 12.85 20.95
CA LYS A 488 -3.54 11.86 21.96
C LYS A 488 -5.00 12.04 22.40
N LYS A 489 -5.86 12.38 21.45
CA LYS A 489 -7.27 12.70 21.68
C LYS A 489 -8.18 11.97 20.70
N VAL A 490 -9.49 12.08 20.91
CA VAL A 490 -10.44 11.93 19.81
C VAL A 490 -10.33 13.17 18.93
N VAL A 491 -10.07 12.96 17.64
CA VAL A 491 -10.23 14.00 16.61
C VAL A 491 -11.62 13.86 16.05
N ASN A 492 -12.33 14.97 15.82
CA ASN A 492 -13.55 14.98 15.02
C ASN A 492 -13.23 15.42 13.59
N ILE A 493 -14.07 15.05 12.64
CA ILE A 493 -14.02 15.46 11.22
C ILE A 493 -15.41 16.04 10.89
N GLU A 494 -15.61 16.65 9.73
CA GLU A 494 -16.91 17.22 9.33
C GLU A 494 -17.46 16.69 8.01
N ALA A 495 -18.71 17.04 7.73
CA ALA A 495 -19.42 16.68 6.50
C ALA A 495 -18.82 17.23 5.19
N ASP A 496 -17.68 17.95 5.26
CA ASP A 496 -16.84 18.37 4.13
C ASP A 496 -15.45 17.69 4.09
N GLY A 497 -15.05 16.99 5.16
CA GLY A 497 -13.76 16.34 5.33
C GLY A 497 -12.69 17.13 6.10
N SER A 498 -13.01 18.33 6.61
CA SER A 498 -12.15 19.09 7.55
C SER A 498 -12.15 18.44 8.95
N PHE A 499 -11.10 18.64 9.77
CA PHE A 499 -11.00 17.94 11.06
C PHE A 499 -10.30 18.65 12.22
N TYR A 500 -10.89 18.54 13.40
CA TYR A 500 -10.59 19.27 14.63
C TYR A 500 -10.06 18.37 15.75
#